data_AF-A0AAW6YNB9-F1
#
_entry.id   AF-A0AAW6YNB9-F1
#
_cell.length_a   1.000
_cell.length_b   1.000
_cell.length_c   1.000
_cell.angle_alpha   90.00
_cell.angle_beta   90.00
_cell.angle_gamma   90.00
#
_symmetry.space_group_name_H-M   'P 1'
#
loop_
_entity.id
_entity.type
_entity.pdbx_description
1 polymer ?
#
loop_
_entity_poly.entity_id
_entity_poly.type
_entity_poly.pdbx_seq_one_letter_code
_entity_poly.pdbx_strand_id
1 'polypeptide(L)'
;LGLEKVSDLEEYADTFKVGVDNSWLEREGDGYDGFVQTYGFDFDNLYPMAIGLVYTAIANEEIDVALGYSTDGRIISEDLKVLEDDRHLFPPYDASPVATNEIRARYPDL
;
A
#
# COMPACT_ATOMS: atom_id res chain seq x y z
N LEU A 1 5.59 -18.38 7.46
CA LEU A 1 6.02 -17.91 6.13
C LEU A 1 7.29 -17.06 6.18
N GLY A 2 7.62 -16.35 7.28
CA GLY A 2 8.93 -15.68 7.40
C GLY A 2 9.16 -14.53 6.42
N LEU A 3 8.09 -14.04 5.78
CA LEU A 3 8.09 -12.92 4.85
C LEU A 3 8.43 -11.64 5.60
N GLU A 4 9.44 -10.90 5.15
CA GLU A 4 9.84 -9.61 5.69
C GLU A 4 9.74 -8.48 4.65
N LYS A 5 9.86 -8.83 3.37
CA LYS A 5 9.98 -7.89 2.25
C LYS A 5 8.91 -8.13 1.21
N VAL A 6 8.59 -7.09 0.45
CA VAL A 6 7.70 -7.21 -0.70
C VAL A 6 8.29 -8.15 -1.76
N SER A 7 9.62 -8.15 -1.95
CA SER A 7 10.27 -9.09 -2.87
C SER A 7 10.13 -10.57 -2.46
N ASP A 8 9.87 -10.88 -1.19
CA ASP A 8 9.63 -12.26 -0.75
C ASP A 8 8.30 -12.82 -1.30
N LEU A 9 7.39 -11.96 -1.78
CA LEU A 9 6.11 -12.37 -2.35
C LEU A 9 6.23 -13.01 -3.73
N GLU A 10 7.39 -12.89 -4.41
CA GLU A 10 7.61 -13.47 -5.74
C GLU A 10 7.37 -14.99 -5.75
N GLU A 11 7.76 -15.69 -4.68
CA GLU A 11 7.58 -17.15 -4.55
C GLU A 11 6.10 -17.57 -4.46
N TYR A 12 5.20 -16.62 -4.15
CA TYR A 12 3.78 -16.87 -3.92
C TYR A 12 2.87 -16.15 -4.91
N ALA A 13 3.44 -15.58 -5.97
CA ALA A 13 2.76 -14.73 -6.93
C ALA A 13 1.57 -15.43 -7.64
N ASP A 14 1.67 -16.74 -7.81
CA ASP A 14 0.67 -17.61 -8.44
C ASP A 14 -0.42 -18.13 -7.48
N THR A 15 -0.17 -18.06 -6.17
CA THR A 15 -1.00 -18.70 -5.15
C THR A 15 -1.70 -17.73 -4.21
N PHE A 16 -1.06 -16.62 -3.85
CA PHE A 16 -1.63 -15.63 -2.94
C PHE A 16 -2.73 -14.82 -3.60
N LYS A 17 -3.80 -14.60 -2.84
CA LYS A 17 -4.86 -13.67 -3.16
C LYS A 17 -4.47 -12.28 -2.67
N VAL A 18 -4.36 -11.32 -3.59
CA VAL A 18 -3.89 -9.98 -3.28
C VAL A 18 -5.03 -8.98 -3.44
N GLY A 19 -5.46 -8.38 -2.33
CA GLY A 19 -6.43 -7.30 -2.33
C GLY A 19 -5.76 -5.95 -2.57
N VAL A 20 -6.25 -5.19 -3.55
CA VAL A 20 -5.74 -3.86 -3.88
C VAL A 20 -6.89 -2.87 -4.03
N ASP A 21 -6.63 -1.59 -3.78
CA ASP A 21 -7.64 -0.59 -4.10
C ASP A 21 -7.64 -0.24 -5.59
N ASN A 22 -8.82 0.10 -6.12
CA ASN A 22 -8.98 0.40 -7.55
C ASN A 22 -8.07 1.55 -8.04
N SER A 23 -7.76 2.54 -7.19
CA SER A 23 -6.99 3.70 -7.62
C SER A 23 -5.52 3.36 -7.86
N TRP A 24 -4.98 2.39 -7.13
CA TRP A 24 -3.59 1.95 -7.29
C TRP A 24 -3.35 1.17 -8.58
N LEU A 25 -4.34 0.43 -9.08
CA LEU A 25 -4.24 -0.30 -10.34
C LEU A 25 -3.99 0.62 -11.54
N GLU A 26 -4.64 1.77 -11.56
CA GLU A 26 -4.57 2.74 -12.66
C GLU A 26 -3.56 3.86 -12.40
N ARG A 27 -2.87 3.84 -11.25
CA ARG A 27 -1.97 4.92 -10.84
C ARG A 27 -0.67 4.89 -11.63
N GLU A 28 -0.39 5.96 -12.34
CA GLU A 28 0.90 6.13 -13.02
C GLU A 28 2.03 6.31 -12.02
N GLY A 29 3.20 5.73 -12.32
CA GLY A 29 4.40 5.82 -11.48
C GLY A 29 4.46 4.69 -10.46
N ASP A 30 3.84 4.89 -9.30
CA ASP A 30 3.89 3.97 -8.15
C ASP A 30 2.62 3.12 -7.99
N GLY A 31 1.85 2.92 -9.07
CA GLY A 31 0.75 1.96 -9.16
C GLY A 31 1.18 0.55 -9.58
N TYR A 32 0.22 -0.29 -9.95
CA TYR A 32 0.49 -1.71 -10.25
C TYR A 32 1.48 -1.93 -11.41
N ASP A 33 1.37 -1.15 -12.49
CA ASP A 33 2.34 -1.21 -13.59
C ASP A 33 3.76 -0.87 -13.10
N GLY A 34 3.89 0.05 -12.15
CA GLY A 34 5.15 0.40 -11.50
C GLY A 34 5.66 -0.73 -10.60
N PHE A 35 4.77 -1.40 -9.88
CA PHE A 35 5.09 -2.59 -9.09
C PHE A 35 5.69 -3.68 -9.98
N VAL A 36 5.02 -4.06 -11.07
CA VAL A 36 5.50 -5.12 -11.97
C VAL A 36 6.88 -4.76 -12.55
N GLN A 37 7.10 -3.50 -12.92
CA GLN A 37 8.40 -3.03 -13.42
C GLN A 37 9.50 -3.06 -12.36
N THR A 38 9.18 -2.74 -11.10
CA THR A 38 10.15 -2.62 -9.99
C THR A 38 10.49 -3.99 -9.39
N TYR A 39 9.47 -4.83 -9.20
CA TYR A 39 9.58 -6.13 -8.55
C TYR A 39 9.83 -7.28 -9.53
N GLY A 40 9.44 -7.13 -10.79
CA GLY A 40 9.74 -8.12 -11.84
C GLY A 40 8.78 -9.31 -11.88
N PHE A 41 7.67 -9.25 -11.13
CA PHE A 41 6.60 -10.24 -11.13
C PHE A 41 5.24 -9.55 -10.99
N ASP A 42 4.18 -10.23 -11.41
CA ASP A 42 2.78 -9.88 -11.24
C ASP A 42 2.05 -10.97 -10.45
N PHE A 43 0.85 -10.68 -9.96
CA PHE A 43 0.03 -11.64 -9.22
C PHE A 43 -1.08 -12.24 -10.09
N ASP A 44 -1.24 -13.56 -10.04
CA ASP A 44 -2.32 -14.27 -10.75
C ASP A 44 -3.71 -13.97 -10.15
N ASN A 45 -3.76 -13.75 -8.83
CA ASN A 45 -5.01 -13.59 -8.07
C ASN A 45 -5.12 -12.20 -7.47
N LEU A 46 -5.25 -11.18 -8.33
CA LEU A 46 -5.42 -9.78 -7.94
C LEU A 46 -6.91 -9.41 -7.82
N TYR A 47 -7.32 -8.89 -6.67
CA TYR A 47 -8.71 -8.55 -6.35
C TYR A 47 -8.87 -7.05 -6.07
N PRO A 48 -9.36 -6.27 -7.05
CA PRO A 48 -9.67 -4.86 -6.87
C PRO A 48 -10.86 -4.66 -5.93
N MET A 49 -10.74 -3.78 -4.94
CA MET A 49 -11.82 -3.45 -4.01
C MET A 49 -11.71 -2.01 -3.47
N ALA A 50 -12.65 -1.61 -2.62
CA ALA A 50 -12.54 -0.32 -1.94
C ALA A 50 -11.49 -0.39 -0.82
N ILE A 51 -10.76 0.71 -0.57
CA ILE A 51 -9.76 0.80 0.52
C ILE A 51 -10.30 0.42 1.91
N GLY A 52 -11.59 0.65 2.16
CA GLY A 52 -12.24 0.21 3.40
C GLY A 52 -12.28 -1.31 3.53
N LEU A 53 -12.47 -2.01 2.40
CA LEU A 53 -12.68 -3.46 2.33
C LEU A 53 -11.39 -4.27 2.36
N VAL A 54 -10.26 -3.75 1.86
CA VAL A 54 -8.98 -4.49 1.86
C VAL A 54 -8.59 -4.96 3.25
N TYR A 55 -8.73 -4.08 4.25
CA TYR A 55 -8.45 -4.43 5.65
C TYR A 55 -9.48 -5.40 6.26
N THR A 56 -10.75 -5.33 5.85
CA THR A 56 -11.74 -6.32 6.29
C THR A 56 -11.48 -7.69 5.67
N ALA A 57 -11.11 -7.73 4.40
CA ALA A 57 -10.83 -8.96 3.68
C ALA A 57 -9.59 -9.68 4.24
N ILE A 58 -8.50 -8.95 4.51
CA ILE A 58 -7.29 -9.55 5.11
C ILE A 58 -7.54 -10.03 6.54
N ALA A 59 -8.30 -9.27 7.34
CA ALA A 59 -8.66 -9.67 8.71
C ALA A 59 -9.58 -10.90 8.76
N ASN A 60 -10.44 -11.07 7.75
CA ASN A 60 -11.29 -12.24 7.59
C ASN A 60 -10.60 -13.43 6.90
N GLU A 61 -9.30 -13.33 6.59
CA GLU A 61 -8.53 -14.35 5.85
C GLU A 61 -9.11 -14.65 4.45
N GLU A 62 -9.82 -13.69 3.84
CA GLU A 62 -10.37 -13.81 2.48
C GLU A 62 -9.30 -13.57 1.40
N ILE A 63 -8.28 -12.78 1.74
CA ILE A 63 -7.07 -12.51 0.97
C ILE A 63 -5.83 -12.78 1.83
N ASP A 64 -4.67 -12.97 1.20
CA ASP A 64 -3.40 -13.27 1.87
C ASP A 64 -2.50 -12.03 1.99
N VAL A 65 -2.63 -11.08 1.05
CA VAL A 65 -1.87 -9.83 1.00
C VAL A 65 -2.82 -8.68 0.71
N ALA A 66 -2.64 -7.56 1.41
CA ALA A 66 -3.36 -6.32 1.13
C ALA A 66 -2.39 -5.21 0.76
N LEU A 67 -2.74 -4.42 -0.25
CA LEU A 67 -2.14 -3.10 -0.45
C LEU A 67 -2.52 -2.22 0.76
N GLY A 68 -1.55 -2.02 1.65
CA GLY A 68 -1.73 -1.29 2.91
C GLY A 68 -1.20 0.15 2.85
N TYR A 69 -1.70 0.96 3.78
CA TYR A 69 -1.25 2.33 4.02
C TYR A 69 -0.68 2.38 5.42
N SER A 70 0.60 2.72 5.56
CA SER A 70 1.38 2.56 6.80
C SER A 70 0.81 3.29 8.02
N THR A 71 -0.05 4.29 7.82
CA THR A 71 -0.71 5.06 8.88
C THR A 71 -2.09 4.53 9.27
N ASP A 72 -2.62 3.48 8.61
CA ASP A 72 -3.93 2.92 8.94
C ASP A 72 -3.88 2.14 10.25
N GLY A 73 -4.72 2.54 11.21
CA GLY A 73 -4.75 1.93 12.54
C GLY A 73 -5.14 0.45 12.55
N ARG A 74 -5.78 -0.04 11.47
CA ARG A 74 -6.18 -1.45 11.35
C ARG A 74 -5.00 -2.40 11.20
N ILE A 75 -3.83 -1.90 10.77
CA ILE A 75 -2.60 -2.69 10.77
C ILE A 75 -2.30 -3.20 12.18
N ILE A 76 -2.46 -2.34 13.19
CA ILE A 76 -2.20 -2.71 14.59
C ILE A 76 -3.40 -3.46 15.19
N SER A 77 -4.65 -3.05 14.90
CA SER A 77 -5.82 -3.69 15.51
C SER A 77 -6.04 -5.13 15.04
N GLU A 78 -5.68 -5.42 13.80
CA GLU A 78 -5.82 -6.74 13.19
C GLU A 78 -4.51 -7.56 13.21
N ASP A 79 -3.49 -7.12 13.96
CA ASP A 79 -2.17 -7.78 14.10
C ASP A 79 -1.51 -8.12 12.75
N LEU A 80 -1.59 -7.18 11.79
CA LEU A 80 -1.06 -7.37 10.45
C LEU A 80 0.44 -7.08 10.41
N LYS A 81 1.16 -7.88 9.62
CA LYS A 81 2.57 -7.64 9.33
C LYS A 81 2.72 -6.71 8.13
N VAL A 82 3.47 -5.62 8.31
CA VAL A 82 3.91 -4.75 7.22
C VAL A 82 5.20 -5.31 6.63
N LEU A 83 5.24 -5.46 5.30
CA LEU A 83 6.43 -5.86 4.56
C LEU A 83 7.26 -4.63 4.19
N GLU A 84 8.58 -4.76 4.23
CA GLU A 84 9.52 -3.74 3.77
C GLU A 84 9.43 -3.59 2.23
N ASP A 85 9.21 -2.36 1.75
CA ASP A 85 9.36 -2.00 0.32
C ASP A 85 10.85 -1.92 -0.04
N ASP A 86 11.49 -3.08 -0.15
CA ASP A 86 12.95 -3.21 -0.26
C ASP A 86 13.50 -2.69 -1.60
N ARG A 87 12.65 -2.54 -2.61
CA ARG A 87 13.00 -1.97 -3.92
C ARG A 87 12.53 -0.54 -4.13
N HIS A 88 11.94 0.08 -3.11
CA HIS A 88 11.58 1.50 -3.08
C HIS A 88 10.64 1.91 -4.21
N LEU A 89 9.56 1.14 -4.43
CA LEU A 89 8.51 1.49 -5.36
C LEU A 89 7.79 2.78 -4.94
N PHE A 90 7.46 2.87 -3.65
CA PHE A 90 6.68 3.98 -3.12
C PHE A 90 7.59 5.17 -2.77
N PRO A 91 7.26 6.39 -3.22
CA PRO A 91 7.94 7.58 -2.75
C PRO A 91 7.60 7.83 -1.26
N PRO A 92 8.43 8.60 -0.54
CA PRO A 92 8.09 9.00 0.82
C PRO A 92 6.85 9.91 0.82
N TYR A 93 5.80 9.48 1.52
CA TYR A 93 4.54 10.20 1.69
C TYR A 93 4.49 10.94 3.04
N ASP A 94 5.52 11.73 3.33
CA ASP A 94 5.57 12.51 4.56
C ASP A 94 4.53 13.63 4.55
N ALA A 95 3.72 13.71 5.61
CA ALA A 95 2.71 14.76 5.74
C ALA A 95 3.35 16.06 6.24
N SER A 96 3.10 17.16 5.52
CA SER A 96 3.45 18.51 5.96
C SER A 96 2.24 19.44 5.84
N PRO A 97 2.04 20.38 6.79
CA PRO A 97 1.09 21.48 6.61
C PRO A 97 1.47 22.30 5.37
N VAL A 98 0.45 22.71 4.60
CA VAL A 98 0.61 23.63 3.46
C VAL A 98 -0.42 24.75 3.61
N ALA A 99 0.05 25.99 3.57
CA ALA A 99 -0.77 27.19 3.65
C ALA A 99 -0.41 28.16 2.53
N THR A 100 -1.38 28.97 2.10
CA THR A 100 -1.10 30.05 1.14
C THR A 100 -0.25 31.14 1.79
N ASN A 101 0.48 31.90 0.97
CA ASN A 101 1.26 33.03 1.46
C ASN A 101 0.37 34.09 2.17
N GLU A 102 -0.90 34.21 1.76
CA GLU A 102 -1.87 35.09 2.41
C GLU A 102 -2.20 34.62 3.84
N ILE A 103 -2.49 33.33 4.01
CA ILE A 103 -2.74 32.74 5.34
C ILE A 103 -1.52 32.91 6.24
N ARG A 104 -0.32 32.65 5.72
CA ARG A 104 0.95 32.84 6.45
C ARG A 104 1.19 34.30 6.85
N ALA A 105 0.83 35.26 5.98
CA ALA A 105 0.97 36.68 6.30
C ALA A 105 -0.04 37.15 7.36
N ARG A 106 -1.26 36.60 7.33
CA ARG A 106 -2.33 36.95 8.27
C ARG A 106 -2.16 36.29 9.65
N TYR A 107 -1.60 35.10 9.68
CA TYR A 107 -1.33 34.33 10.89
C TYR A 107 0.14 33.87 10.88
N PRO A 108 1.09 34.77 11.20
CA PRO A 108 2.53 34.50 11.09
C PRO A 108 3.05 33.47 12.10
N ASP A 109 2.25 33.11 13.10
CA ASP A 109 2.57 32.07 14.10
C ASP A 109 2.07 30.66 13.70
N LEU A 110 1.45 30.51 12.51
CA LEU A 110 1.11 29.21 11.89
C LEU A 110 2.30 28.58 11.17
#